data_AF-A0A940RCS5-F1
#
_entry.id   AF-A0A940RCS5-F1
#
_cell.length_a   1.000
_cell.length_b   1.000
_cell.length_c   1.000
_cell.angle_alpha   90.00
_cell.angle_beta   90.00
_cell.angle_gamma   90.00
#
_symmetry.space_group_name_H-M   'P 1'
#
loop_
_entity.id
_entity.type
_entity.pdbx_description
1 polymer ?
#
loop_
_entity_poly.entity_id
_entity_poly.type
_entity_poly.pdbx_seq_one_letter_code
_entity_poly.pdbx_strand_id
1 'polypeptide(L)'
;MAHPNLKLIETLREAAQNLRNGADYAWGHHGSCNCGHILQVVTHLNKKEILEHAQTIHGEWTEIAEEYCGVTNAPAYLLVSKLEKLGLTPTDIHNLEYLEDRTVLENLPGGFRWLKKNVREDVIVYFETMTEMMEEELLRKIELPKMEVTVFV
;
A
#
# COMPACT_ATOMS: atom_id res chain seq x y z
N MET A 1 -8.42 -1.99 6.85
CA MET A 1 -8.08 -2.03 5.42
C MET A 1 -8.59 -0.76 4.76
N ALA A 2 -7.76 -0.17 3.91
CA ALA A 2 -8.05 1.07 3.20
C ALA A 2 -9.31 0.96 2.32
N HIS A 3 -9.94 2.10 2.03
CA HIS A 3 -11.05 2.13 1.09
C HIS A 3 -10.59 1.79 -0.33
N PRO A 4 -11.21 0.81 -1.00
CA PRO A 4 -10.79 0.39 -2.33
C PRO A 4 -10.90 1.50 -3.36
N ASN A 5 -9.82 1.73 -4.09
CA ASN A 5 -9.81 2.57 -5.27
C ASN A 5 -8.76 2.06 -6.27
N LEU A 6 -9.02 2.29 -7.57
CA LEU A 6 -8.16 1.78 -8.64
C LEU A 6 -6.72 2.27 -8.54
N LYS A 7 -6.51 3.53 -8.12
CA LYS A 7 -5.17 4.10 -8.07
C LYS A 7 -4.31 3.46 -6.98
N LEU A 8 -4.87 3.18 -5.81
CA LEU A 8 -4.19 2.46 -4.73
C LEU A 8 -3.87 1.02 -5.16
N ILE A 9 -4.84 0.33 -5.77
CA ILE A 9 -4.69 -1.03 -6.32
C ILE A 9 -3.51 -1.10 -7.30
N GLU A 10 -3.48 -0.20 -8.30
CA GLU A 10 -2.40 -0.14 -9.28
C GLU A 10 -1.04 0.14 -8.64
N THR A 11 -1.01 1.06 -7.66
CA THR A 11 0.22 1.45 -6.97
C THR A 11 0.80 0.29 -6.15
N LEU A 12 -0.03 -0.43 -5.39
CA LEU A 12 0.42 -1.59 -4.61
C LEU A 12 0.89 -2.74 -5.52
N ARG A 13 0.18 -2.97 -6.62
CA ARG A 13 0.57 -3.98 -7.62
C ARG A 13 1.91 -3.68 -8.26
N GLU A 14 2.14 -2.42 -8.66
CA GLU A 14 3.41 -2.00 -9.24
C GLU A 14 4.54 -2.10 -8.19
N ALA A 15 4.29 -1.69 -6.94
CA ALA A 15 5.26 -1.82 -5.86
C ALA A 15 5.64 -3.30 -5.62
N ALA A 16 4.66 -4.20 -5.57
CA ALA A 16 4.90 -5.64 -5.45
C ALA A 16 5.68 -6.20 -6.64
N GLN A 17 5.37 -5.76 -7.87
CA GLN A 17 6.09 -6.20 -9.06
C GLN A 17 7.55 -5.70 -9.08
N ASN A 18 7.80 -4.46 -8.63
CA ASN A 18 9.15 -3.92 -8.50
C ASN A 18 9.98 -4.72 -7.49
N LEU A 19 9.39 -5.08 -6.35
CA LEU A 19 10.02 -5.96 -5.35
C LEU A 19 10.33 -7.34 -5.93
N ARG A 20 9.38 -7.96 -6.64
CA ARG A 20 9.58 -9.24 -7.33
C ARG A 20 10.71 -9.19 -8.37
N ASN A 21 10.85 -8.05 -9.04
CA ASN A 21 11.91 -7.79 -10.02
C ASN A 21 13.28 -7.47 -9.40
N GLY A 22 13.41 -7.58 -8.07
CA GLY A 22 14.69 -7.44 -7.38
C GLY A 22 15.02 -6.03 -6.93
N ALA A 23 14.02 -5.15 -6.78
CA ALA A 23 14.23 -3.87 -6.10
C ALA A 23 14.82 -4.10 -4.70
N ASP A 24 15.76 -3.23 -4.32
CA ASP A 24 16.40 -3.25 -3.01
C ASP A 24 15.37 -2.99 -1.91
N TYR A 25 15.44 -3.76 -0.84
CA TYR A 25 14.43 -3.79 0.20
C TYR A 25 15.09 -3.85 1.58
N ALA A 26 14.69 -2.92 2.46
CA ALA A 26 15.12 -2.89 3.85
C ALA A 26 14.07 -2.15 4.68
N TRP A 27 13.48 -2.84 5.65
CA TRP A 27 12.42 -2.29 6.49
C TRP A 27 12.85 -1.01 7.23
N GLY A 28 14.06 -0.99 7.79
CA GLY A 28 14.59 0.18 8.52
C GLY A 28 15.13 1.32 7.65
N HIS A 29 14.76 1.39 6.38
CA HIS A 29 15.19 2.45 5.47
C HIS A 29 13.97 3.05 4.75
N HIS A 30 13.59 4.29 5.10
CA HIS A 30 12.35 4.94 4.64
C HIS A 30 12.07 4.89 3.14
N GLY A 31 13.11 4.90 2.31
CA GLY A 31 12.98 4.83 0.84
C GLY A 31 12.86 3.43 0.24
N SER A 32 13.09 2.37 1.02
CA SER A 32 13.11 0.96 0.56
C SER A 32 12.37 0.02 1.52
N CYS A 33 11.61 0.58 2.47
CA CYS A 33 10.64 -0.15 3.28
C CYS A 33 9.31 -0.27 2.54
N ASN A 34 8.30 -0.86 3.19
CA ASN A 34 7.00 -1.14 2.60
C ASN A 34 6.34 0.14 2.06
N CYS A 35 6.18 1.16 2.91
CA CYS A 35 5.65 2.47 2.53
C CYS A 35 6.58 3.21 1.56
N GLY A 36 7.89 3.02 1.68
CA GLY A 36 8.89 3.55 0.75
C GLY A 36 8.67 3.09 -0.68
N HIS A 37 8.38 1.80 -0.90
CA HIS A 37 8.09 1.29 -2.24
C HIS A 37 6.80 1.86 -2.84
N ILE A 38 5.77 2.07 -2.02
CA ILE A 38 4.53 2.73 -2.45
C ILE A 38 4.83 4.18 -2.85
N LEU A 39 5.64 4.89 -2.05
CA LEU A 39 6.07 6.25 -2.33
C LEU A 39 6.87 6.34 -3.63
N GLN A 40 7.81 5.42 -3.89
CA GLN A 40 8.57 5.40 -5.14
C GLN A 40 7.64 5.34 -6.38
N VAL A 41 6.59 4.52 -6.32
CA VAL A 41 5.62 4.40 -7.43
C VAL A 41 4.79 5.67 -7.59
N VAL A 42 4.15 6.15 -6.51
CA VAL A 42 3.19 7.27 -6.61
C VAL A 42 3.85 8.63 -6.82
N THR A 43 5.12 8.79 -6.40
CA THR A 43 5.86 10.05 -6.51
C THR A 43 6.89 10.06 -7.62
N HIS A 44 7.28 8.89 -8.13
CA HIS A 44 8.43 8.70 -9.02
C HIS A 44 9.78 9.14 -8.44
N LEU A 45 9.85 9.38 -7.13
CA LEU A 45 11.10 9.61 -6.42
C LEU A 45 11.84 8.29 -6.23
N ASN A 46 13.18 8.36 -6.20
CA ASN A 46 14.00 7.21 -5.84
C ASN A 46 14.17 7.10 -4.31
N LYS A 47 14.65 5.94 -3.84
CA LYS A 47 14.86 5.69 -2.39
C LYS A 47 15.71 6.73 -1.67
N LYS A 48 16.68 7.37 -2.35
CA LYS A 48 17.54 8.40 -1.74
C LYS A 48 16.76 9.70 -1.54
N GLU A 49 16.00 10.12 -2.54
CA GLU A 49 15.15 11.31 -2.45
C GLU A 49 14.10 11.13 -1.35
N ILE A 50 13.47 9.95 -1.27
CA ILE A 50 12.51 9.65 -0.19
C ILE A 50 13.17 9.70 1.19
N LEU A 51 14.37 9.11 1.33
CA LEU A 51 15.12 9.16 2.59
C LEU A 51 15.44 10.61 3.00
N GLU A 52 15.89 11.44 2.07
CA GLU A 52 16.19 12.86 2.31
C GLU A 52 14.97 13.64 2.81
N HIS A 53 13.77 13.32 2.31
CA HIS A 53 12.52 13.92 2.80
C HIS A 53 12.14 13.38 4.19
N ALA A 54 12.22 12.06 4.37
CA ALA A 54 11.79 11.39 5.60
C ALA A 54 12.62 11.84 6.82
N GLN A 55 13.93 12.03 6.65
CA GLN A 55 14.84 12.45 7.73
C GLN A 55 14.55 13.83 8.33
N THR A 56 13.61 14.60 7.77
CA THR A 56 13.18 15.88 8.32
C THR A 56 12.30 15.77 9.55
N ILE A 57 11.73 14.59 9.82
CA ILE A 57 10.97 14.26 11.02
C ILE A 57 11.53 12.95 11.58
N HIS A 58 11.63 12.84 12.90
CA HIS A 58 12.06 11.59 13.54
C HIS A 58 10.88 10.60 13.56
N GLY A 59 11.11 9.35 13.17
CA GLY A 59 10.15 8.26 13.34
C GLY A 59 10.11 7.36 12.12
N GLU A 60 9.37 6.25 12.21
CA GLU A 60 8.95 5.48 11.04
C GLU A 60 7.74 6.18 10.38
N TRP A 61 7.29 5.66 9.25
CA TRP A 61 6.13 6.25 8.56
C TRP A 61 4.87 6.27 9.42
N THR A 62 4.73 5.32 10.35
CA THR A 62 3.67 5.32 11.38
C THR A 62 3.69 6.60 12.19
N GLU A 63 4.79 6.90 12.89
CA GLU A 63 4.86 8.06 13.78
C GLU A 63 4.74 9.36 12.98
N ILE A 64 5.37 9.43 11.80
CA ILE A 64 5.28 10.60 10.93
C ILE A 64 3.83 10.84 10.46
N ALA A 65 3.09 9.77 10.15
CA ALA A 65 1.69 9.87 9.73
C ALA A 65 0.75 10.26 10.89
N GLU A 66 1.03 9.80 12.11
CA GLU A 66 0.27 10.17 13.31
C GLU A 66 0.46 11.66 13.67
N GLU A 67 1.67 12.19 13.51
CA GLU A 67 2.00 13.59 13.80
C GLU A 67 1.56 14.56 12.69
N TYR A 68 1.23 14.06 11.50
CA TYR A 68 0.86 14.87 10.35
C TYR A 68 -0.53 15.52 10.52
N CYS A 69 -0.58 16.85 10.48
CA CYS A 69 -1.81 17.63 10.66
C CYS A 69 -2.28 18.40 9.40
N GLY A 70 -1.62 18.24 8.26
CA GLY A 70 -1.98 18.91 6.99
C GLY A 70 -1.64 20.40 6.89
N VAL A 71 -1.24 21.05 7.98
CA VAL A 71 -0.93 22.50 8.01
C VAL A 71 0.57 22.77 7.90
N THR A 72 1.40 21.86 8.40
CA THR A 72 2.85 22.00 8.44
C THR A 72 3.50 21.51 7.13
N ASN A 73 4.41 22.31 6.57
CA ASN A 73 5.04 22.03 5.28
C ASN A 73 6.41 21.34 5.41
N ALA A 74 6.53 20.35 6.31
CA ALA A 74 7.77 19.57 6.42
C ALA A 74 7.90 18.59 5.23
N PRO A 75 9.11 18.35 4.69
CA PRO A 75 9.29 17.43 3.57
C PRO A 75 8.75 16.00 3.81
N ALA A 76 8.89 15.46 5.03
CA ALA A 76 8.31 14.16 5.37
C ALA A 76 6.77 14.17 5.29
N TYR A 77 6.14 15.24 5.76
CA TYR A 77 4.69 15.44 5.70
C TYR A 77 4.16 15.57 4.27
N LEU A 78 4.97 16.10 3.34
CA LEU A 78 4.60 16.07 1.93
C LEU A 78 4.44 14.63 1.42
N LEU A 79 5.31 13.70 1.86
CA LEU A 79 5.21 12.29 1.47
C LEU A 79 4.02 11.59 2.14
N VAL A 80 3.75 11.85 3.42
CA VAL A 80 2.52 11.38 4.08
C VAL A 80 1.28 11.88 3.33
N SER A 81 1.27 13.16 2.92
CA SER A 81 0.15 13.70 2.13
C SER A 81 -0.08 12.98 0.79
N LYS A 82 0.97 12.37 0.21
CA LYS A 82 0.84 11.56 -1.02
C LYS A 82 0.20 10.21 -0.73
N LEU A 83 0.56 9.58 0.39
CA LEU A 83 -0.09 8.34 0.86
C LEU A 83 -1.57 8.59 1.20
N GLU A 84 -1.88 9.67 1.90
CA GLU A 84 -3.28 10.02 2.19
C GLU A 84 -4.10 10.32 0.94
N LYS A 85 -3.53 11.04 -0.03
CA LYS A 85 -4.19 11.30 -1.33
C LYS A 85 -4.38 10.02 -2.16
N LEU A 86 -3.61 8.97 -1.89
CA LEU A 86 -3.81 7.65 -2.47
C LEU A 86 -5.00 6.90 -1.84
N GLY A 87 -5.51 7.40 -0.70
CA GLY A 87 -6.63 6.82 0.05
C GLY A 87 -6.20 6.04 1.30
N LEU A 88 -4.94 6.16 1.74
CA LEU A 88 -4.45 5.51 2.95
C LEU A 88 -4.71 6.40 4.17
N THR A 89 -5.27 5.82 5.23
CA THR A 89 -5.34 6.47 6.54
C THR A 89 -4.03 6.26 7.32
N PRO A 90 -3.79 7.01 8.42
CA PRO A 90 -2.67 6.69 9.32
C PRO A 90 -2.67 5.25 9.82
N THR A 91 -3.84 4.66 10.08
CA THR A 91 -3.97 3.24 10.43
C THR A 91 -3.55 2.32 9.28
N ASP A 92 -3.89 2.64 8.03
CA ASP A 92 -3.46 1.83 6.89
C ASP A 92 -1.94 1.93 6.67
N ILE A 93 -1.35 3.12 6.86
CA ILE A 93 0.10 3.33 6.82
C ILE A 93 0.78 2.47 7.89
N HIS A 94 0.26 2.48 9.13
CA HIS A 94 0.74 1.60 10.19
C HIS A 94 0.67 0.12 9.80
N ASN A 95 -0.48 -0.33 9.32
CA ASN A 95 -0.67 -1.73 8.92
C ASN A 95 0.26 -2.13 7.77
N LEU A 96 0.53 -1.23 6.82
CA LEU A 96 1.47 -1.46 5.73
C LEU A 96 2.92 -1.52 6.23
N GLU A 97 3.27 -0.69 7.20
CA GLU A 97 4.61 -0.67 7.81
C GLU A 97 4.91 -1.99 8.53
N TYR A 98 3.94 -2.54 9.26
CA TYR A 98 4.13 -3.71 10.12
C TYR A 98 3.57 -5.02 9.55
N LEU A 99 2.87 -4.97 8.41
CA LEU A 99 2.18 -6.10 7.77
C LEU A 99 1.13 -6.77 8.69
N GLU A 100 0.27 -5.97 9.31
CA GLU A 100 -0.57 -6.44 10.43
C GLU A 100 -2.07 -6.22 10.30
N ASP A 101 -2.58 -5.75 9.15
CA ASP A 101 -4.04 -5.71 8.96
C ASP A 101 -4.60 -7.12 9.04
N ARG A 102 -5.38 -7.38 10.09
CA ARG A 102 -5.90 -8.71 10.37
C ARG A 102 -6.78 -9.25 9.24
N THR A 103 -7.53 -8.39 8.56
CA THR A 103 -8.36 -8.78 7.42
C THR A 103 -7.49 -9.32 6.28
N VAL A 104 -6.37 -8.65 6.00
CA VAL A 104 -5.41 -9.09 4.98
C VAL A 104 -4.75 -10.40 5.40
N LEU A 105 -4.31 -10.50 6.66
CA LEU A 105 -3.68 -11.71 7.18
C LEU A 105 -4.61 -12.94 7.12
N GLU A 106 -5.91 -12.77 7.38
CA GLU A 106 -6.90 -13.84 7.31
C GLU A 106 -7.17 -14.35 5.88
N ASN A 107 -6.91 -13.52 4.86
CA ASN A 107 -7.12 -13.83 3.45
C ASN A 107 -5.82 -14.23 2.73
N LEU A 108 -4.71 -14.41 3.45
CA LEU A 108 -3.45 -14.87 2.86
C LEU A 108 -3.63 -16.24 2.17
N PRO A 109 -2.90 -16.48 1.06
CA PRO A 109 -2.89 -17.79 0.43
C PRO A 109 -2.35 -18.85 1.40
N GLY A 110 -3.09 -19.96 1.55
CA GLY A 110 -2.80 -20.99 2.55
C GLY A 110 -3.34 -20.71 3.96
N GLY A 111 -4.06 -19.60 4.14
CA GLY A 111 -4.71 -19.22 5.39
C GLY A 111 -3.85 -18.33 6.29
N PHE A 112 -4.42 -18.00 7.44
CA PHE A 112 -3.83 -17.03 8.38
C PHE A 112 -2.42 -17.42 8.83
N ARG A 113 -1.50 -16.46 8.74
CA ARG A 113 -0.16 -16.52 9.33
C ARG A 113 0.36 -15.12 9.59
N TRP A 114 1.29 -15.00 10.54
CA TRP A 114 2.01 -13.74 10.76
C TRP A 114 3.12 -13.56 9.73
N LEU A 115 3.21 -12.36 9.19
CA LEU A 115 4.22 -11.96 8.21
C LEU A 115 5.40 -11.29 8.91
N LYS A 116 6.57 -11.35 8.28
CA LYS A 116 7.77 -10.67 8.76
C LYS A 116 8.02 -9.44 7.91
N LYS A 117 7.87 -8.27 8.53
CA LYS A 117 8.10 -6.95 7.90
C LYS A 117 9.51 -6.69 7.39
N ASN A 118 10.48 -7.59 7.57
CA ASN A 118 11.82 -7.48 6.95
C ASN A 118 12.11 -8.67 6.03
N VAL A 119 11.06 -9.32 5.53
CA VAL A 119 11.12 -10.37 4.50
C VAL A 119 10.37 -9.85 3.30
N ARG A 120 11.10 -9.57 2.21
CA ARG A 120 10.55 -9.01 0.98
C ARG A 120 9.37 -9.82 0.44
N GLU A 121 9.48 -11.13 0.46
CA GLU A 121 8.46 -12.04 -0.04
C GLU A 121 7.15 -11.96 0.77
N ASP A 122 7.24 -11.66 2.07
CA ASP A 122 6.08 -11.41 2.92
C ASP A 122 5.41 -10.05 2.60
N VAL A 123 6.18 -9.03 2.20
CA VAL A 123 5.59 -7.76 1.72
C VAL A 123 4.85 -7.95 0.41
N ILE A 124 5.46 -8.68 -0.53
CA ILE A 124 4.87 -8.95 -1.85
C ILE A 124 3.51 -9.63 -1.67
N VAL A 125 3.45 -10.72 -0.90
CA VAL A 125 2.18 -11.44 -0.70
C VAL A 125 1.16 -10.59 0.05
N TYR A 126 1.58 -9.75 1.01
CA TYR A 126 0.67 -8.84 1.69
C TYR A 126 0.04 -7.82 0.73
N PHE A 127 0.86 -7.18 -0.12
CA PHE A 127 0.38 -6.23 -1.13
C PHE A 127 -0.57 -6.91 -2.11
N GLU A 128 -0.22 -8.11 -2.60
CA GLU A 128 -1.06 -8.83 -3.55
C GLU A 128 -2.40 -9.25 -2.94
N THR A 129 -2.40 -9.79 -1.72
CA THR A 129 -3.63 -10.15 -1.00
C THR A 129 -4.50 -8.93 -0.74
N MET A 130 -3.92 -7.82 -0.26
CA MET A 130 -4.66 -6.58 -0.05
C MET A 130 -5.27 -6.06 -1.37
N THR A 131 -4.53 -6.17 -2.47
CA THR A 131 -4.98 -5.71 -3.79
C THR A 131 -6.15 -6.55 -4.30
N GLU A 132 -6.05 -7.88 -4.19
CA GLU A 132 -7.11 -8.82 -4.59
C GLU A 132 -8.41 -8.56 -3.81
N MET A 133 -8.32 -8.39 -2.49
CA MET A 133 -9.47 -8.08 -1.64
C MET A 133 -10.16 -6.77 -2.04
N MET A 134 -9.39 -5.73 -2.35
CA MET A 134 -9.93 -4.45 -2.80
C MET A 134 -10.60 -4.57 -4.18
N GLU A 135 -10.02 -5.34 -5.10
CA GLU A 135 -10.62 -5.59 -6.42
C GLU A 135 -11.93 -6.35 -6.31
N GLU A 136 -11.99 -7.39 -5.50
CA GLU A 136 -13.25 -8.10 -5.23
C GLU A 136 -14.31 -7.18 -4.64
N GLU A 137 -13.94 -6.28 -3.72
CA GLU A 137 -14.89 -5.32 -3.16
C GLU A 137 -15.42 -4.35 -4.22
N LEU A 138 -14.57 -3.88 -5.15
CA LEU A 138 -15.02 -3.06 -6.27
C LEU A 138 -15.92 -3.84 -7.23
N LEU A 139 -15.57 -5.08 -7.57
CA LEU A 139 -16.36 -5.94 -8.46
C LEU A 139 -17.76 -6.20 -7.89
N ARG A 140 -17.89 -6.41 -6.57
CA ARG A 140 -19.19 -6.59 -5.91
C ARG A 140 -20.13 -5.37 -6.04
N LYS A 141 -19.59 -4.18 -6.32
CA LYS A 141 -20.36 -2.94 -6.49
C LYS A 141 -20.80 -2.71 -7.95
N ILE A 142 -20.35 -3.54 -8.89
CA ILE A 142 -20.71 -3.41 -10.31
C ILE A 142 -21.99 -4.20 -10.57
N GLU A 143 -23.06 -3.50 -10.96
CA GLU A 143 -24.28 -4.13 -11.46
C GLU A 143 -24.14 -4.39 -12.97
N LEU A 144 -24.21 -5.66 -13.36
CA LEU A 144 -24.20 -6.05 -14.77
C LEU A 144 -25.62 -6.01 -15.35
N PRO A 145 -25.80 -5.53 -16.59
CA PRO A 145 -27.09 -5.61 -17.26
C PRO A 145 -27.50 -7.08 -17.44
N LYS A 146 -28.78 -7.37 -17.19
CA LYS A 146 -29.34 -8.70 -17.46
C LYS A 146 -29.34 -8.92 -18.97
N MET A 147 -28.65 -9.96 -19.44
CA MET A 147 -28.73 -10.36 -20.84
C MET A 147 -30.06 -11.11 -21.07
N GLU A 148 -30.93 -10.54 -21.89
CA GLU A 148 -32.09 -11.26 -22.40
C GLU A 148 -31.61 -12.23 -23.49
N VAL A 149 -31.67 -13.53 -23.21
CA VAL A 149 -31.41 -14.55 -24.22
C VAL A 149 -32.59 -14.57 -25.18
N THR A 150 -32.44 -13.93 -26.33
CA THR A 150 -33.41 -14.02 -27.41
C THR A 150 -33.25 -15.39 -28.07
N VAL A 151 -34.13 -16.33 -27.75
CA VAL A 151 -34.19 -17.62 -28.43
C VAL A 151 -34.88 -17.38 -29.77
N PHE A 152 -34.11 -17.45 -30.86
CA PHE A 152 -34.69 -17.47 -32.21
C PHE A 152 -35.27 -18.87 -32.46
N VAL A 153 -36.58 -18.93 -32.69
CA VAL A 153 -37.35 -20.13 -33.06
C VAL A 153 -37.34 -20.30 -34.57
#